data_AF-W2C8G8-F1
#
_entry.id   AF-W2C8G8-F1
#
_cell.length_a   1.000
_cell.length_b   1.000
_cell.length_c   1.000
_cell.angle_alpha   90.00
_cell.angle_beta   90.00
_cell.angle_gamma   90.00
#
_symmetry.space_group_name_H-M   'P 1'
#
loop_
_entity.id
_entity.type
_entity.pdbx_description
1 polymer ?
#
loop_
_entity_poly.entity_id
_entity_poly.type
_entity_poly.pdbx_seq_one_letter_code
_entity_poly.pdbx_strand_id
1 'polypeptide(L)'
;MFVVMYLALTGRKRNILLTSNSSDNAERLLRVYRAQLEANKRIAFYYGNQRGTKWTEEHFITARGVSFFAVGARQSPRGFKLDEVRPDVILPDDFDTDEECRNPEIIADK
;
A
#
# COMPACT_ATOMS: atom_id res chain seq x y z
N MET A 1 1.23 -10.31 -2.75
CA MET A 1 -0.02 -9.69 -3.25
C MET A 1 -1.29 -10.44 -2.84
N PHE A 2 -1.52 -11.71 -3.27
CA PHE A 2 -2.79 -12.43 -3.04
C PHE A 2 -3.21 -12.51 -1.56
N VAL A 3 -2.27 -12.82 -0.66
CA VAL A 3 -2.53 -12.92 0.79
C VAL A 3 -3.05 -11.59 1.35
N VAL A 4 -2.45 -10.47 0.98
CA VAL A 4 -2.83 -9.14 1.48
C VAL A 4 -4.23 -8.77 0.99
N MET A 5 -4.52 -9.05 -0.28
CA MET A 5 -5.85 -8.84 -0.85
C MET A 5 -6.92 -9.65 -0.09
N TYR A 6 -6.64 -10.92 0.20
CA TYR A 6 -7.54 -11.75 1.01
C TYR A 6 -7.76 -11.18 2.42
N LEU A 7 -6.69 -10.77 3.11
CA LEU A 7 -6.77 -10.20 4.45
C LEU A 7 -7.54 -8.87 4.49
N ALA A 8 -7.39 -8.04 3.45
CA ALA A 8 -8.14 -6.81 3.28
C ALA A 8 -9.64 -7.08 3.02
N LEU A 9 -9.97 -7.92 2.04
CA LEU A 9 -11.37 -8.22 1.67
C LEU A 9 -12.16 -8.88 2.81
N THR A 10 -11.46 -9.67 3.63
CA THR A 10 -12.04 -10.32 4.83
C THR A 10 -12.01 -9.43 6.07
N GLY A 11 -11.50 -8.21 5.99
CA GLY A 11 -11.45 -7.25 7.10
C GLY A 11 -10.51 -7.62 8.25
N ARG A 12 -9.64 -8.62 8.05
CA ARG A 12 -8.65 -9.06 9.04
C ARG A 12 -7.49 -8.08 9.18
N LYS A 13 -7.22 -7.31 8.12
CA LYS A 13 -6.27 -6.20 8.09
C LYS A 13 -6.94 -4.97 7.52
N ARG A 14 -6.66 -3.81 8.11
CA ARG A 14 -7.41 -2.57 7.88
C ARG A 14 -6.53 -1.39 7.51
N ASN A 15 -5.23 -1.42 7.77
CA ASN A 15 -4.33 -0.32 7.45
C ASN A 15 -3.03 -0.83 6.83
N ILE A 16 -2.99 -0.82 5.50
CA ILE A 16 -1.95 -1.45 4.69
C ILE A 16 -1.07 -0.36 4.06
N LEU A 17 0.22 -0.42 4.37
CA LEU A 17 1.22 0.48 3.79
C LEU A 17 2.04 -0.27 2.74
N LEU A 18 2.19 0.32 1.56
CA LEU A 18 3.11 -0.11 0.53
C LEU A 18 4.25 0.89 0.51
N THR A 19 5.47 0.40 0.64
CA THR A 19 6.63 1.25 0.83
C THR A 19 7.69 0.88 -0.19
N SER A 20 8.29 1.86 -0.86
CA SER A 20 9.35 1.63 -1.85
C SER A 20 10.41 2.74 -1.81
N ASN A 21 11.48 2.63 -2.60
CA ASN A 21 12.53 3.64 -2.69
C ASN A 21 12.02 5.04 -3.10
N SER A 22 10.89 5.14 -3.80
CA SER A 22 10.27 6.39 -4.24
C SER A 22 8.74 6.34 -4.09
N SER A 23 8.10 7.52 -4.03
CA SER A 23 6.63 7.63 -4.00
C SER A 23 6.00 7.00 -5.23
N ASP A 24 6.56 7.27 -6.39
CA ASP A 24 6.03 6.83 -7.68
C ASP A 24 6.06 5.30 -7.80
N ASN A 25 7.13 4.67 -7.30
CA ASN A 25 7.21 3.20 -7.25
C ASN A 25 6.20 2.60 -6.27
N ALA A 26 6.02 3.21 -5.09
CA ALA A 26 5.00 2.78 -4.14
C ALA A 26 3.57 2.93 -4.72
N GLU A 27 3.29 4.02 -5.43
CA GLU A 27 2.03 4.24 -6.14
C GLU A 27 1.80 3.24 -7.27
N ARG A 28 2.85 2.88 -8.02
CA ARG A 28 2.79 1.84 -9.05
C ARG A 28 2.36 0.50 -8.46
N LEU A 29 2.86 0.13 -7.28
CA LEU A 29 2.46 -1.08 -6.57
C LEU A 29 1.00 -0.99 -6.11
N LEU A 30 0.63 0.15 -5.53
CA LEU A 30 -0.72 0.43 -5.06
C LEU A 30 -1.76 0.38 -6.20
N ARG A 31 -1.39 0.85 -7.40
CA ARG A 31 -2.21 0.81 -8.61
C ARG A 31 -2.68 -0.60 -8.97
N VAL A 32 -1.84 -1.61 -8.76
CA VAL A 32 -2.20 -3.01 -9.04
C VAL A 32 -3.32 -3.48 -8.12
N TYR A 33 -3.28 -3.11 -6.83
CA TYR A 33 -4.36 -3.42 -5.89
C TYR A 33 -5.65 -2.71 -6.28
N ARG A 34 -5.56 -1.40 -6.59
CA ARG A 34 -6.71 -0.60 -7.02
C ARG A 34 -7.38 -1.19 -8.25
N ALA A 35 -6.61 -1.51 -9.29
CA ALA A 35 -7.12 -2.07 -10.53
C ALA A 35 -7.82 -3.43 -10.32
N GLN A 36 -7.29 -4.29 -9.44
CA GLN A 36 -7.95 -5.55 -9.09
C GLN A 36 -9.26 -5.34 -8.34
N LEU A 37 -9.30 -4.40 -7.40
CA LEU A 37 -10.52 -4.08 -6.63
C LEU A 37 -11.62 -3.46 -7.51
N GLU A 38 -11.24 -2.74 -8.57
CA GLU A 38 -12.18 -2.13 -9.52
C GLU A 38 -12.67 -3.10 -10.61
N ALA A 39 -11.77 -3.89 -11.21
CA ALA A 39 -12.09 -4.67 -12.41
C ALA A 39 -12.56 -6.12 -12.12
N ASN A 40 -12.22 -6.67 -10.94
CA ASN A 40 -12.45 -8.10 -10.70
C ASN A 40 -13.91 -8.40 -10.32
N LYS A 41 -14.66 -8.92 -11.29
CA LYS A 41 -16.08 -9.31 -11.13
C LYS A 41 -16.32 -10.31 -9.99
N ARG A 42 -15.35 -11.19 -9.68
CA ARG A 42 -15.50 -12.14 -8.56
C ARG A 42 -15.42 -11.41 -7.21
N ILE A 43 -14.51 -10.45 -7.07
CA ILE A 43 -14.44 -9.61 -5.87
C ILE A 43 -15.76 -8.87 -5.69
N ALA A 44 -16.27 -8.25 -6.76
CA ALA A 44 -17.56 -7.56 -6.72
C ALA A 44 -18.72 -8.49 -6.34
N PHE A 45 -18.74 -9.71 -6.87
CA PHE A 45 -19.76 -10.71 -6.57
C PHE A 45 -19.75 -11.15 -5.09
N TYR A 46 -18.58 -11.46 -4.53
CA TYR A 46 -18.48 -11.99 -3.16
C TYR A 46 -18.41 -10.92 -2.07
N TYR A 47 -17.86 -9.74 -2.37
CA TYR A 47 -17.56 -8.70 -1.37
C TYR A 47 -18.21 -7.35 -1.67
N GLY A 48 -18.94 -7.24 -2.79
CA GLY A 48 -19.54 -5.98 -3.24
C GLY A 48 -18.55 -5.04 -3.92
N ASN A 49 -19.03 -3.85 -4.31
CA ASN A 49 -18.17 -2.81 -4.86
C ASN A 49 -17.17 -2.33 -3.78
N GLN A 50 -15.88 -2.28 -4.14
CA GLN A 50 -14.82 -1.94 -3.21
C GLN A 50 -14.47 -0.46 -3.19
N ARG A 51 -14.92 0.33 -4.17
CA ARG A 51 -14.61 1.77 -4.24
C ARG A 51 -15.28 2.51 -3.07
N GLY A 52 -14.48 3.04 -2.14
CA GLY A 52 -14.97 3.79 -0.99
C GLY A 52 -14.93 5.31 -1.18
N THR A 53 -14.97 6.04 -0.06
CA THR A 53 -15.10 7.51 -0.02
C THR A 53 -13.83 8.24 -0.48
N LYS A 54 -12.66 7.68 -0.21
CA LYS A 54 -11.36 8.20 -0.68
C LYS A 54 -10.77 7.21 -1.69
N TRP A 55 -10.40 7.69 -2.88
CA TRP A 55 -9.92 6.82 -3.96
C TRP A 55 -8.91 7.51 -4.88
N THR A 56 -7.74 7.86 -4.33
CA THR A 56 -6.64 8.51 -5.08
C THR A 56 -5.53 7.51 -5.42
N GLU A 57 -4.52 7.95 -6.18
CA GLU A 57 -3.39 7.09 -6.59
C GLU A 57 -2.46 6.76 -5.43
N GLU A 58 -2.25 7.73 -4.53
CA GLU A 58 -1.41 7.65 -3.32
C GLU A 58 -2.13 6.98 -2.13
N HIS A 59 -3.45 7.10 -2.04
CA HIS A 59 -4.23 6.66 -0.88
C HIS A 59 -5.69 6.38 -1.28
N PHE A 60 -6.13 5.15 -1.06
CA PHE A 60 -7.54 4.82 -1.15
C PHE A 60 -8.05 4.04 0.06
N ILE A 61 -9.35 4.18 0.31
CA ILE A 61 -10.08 3.48 1.36
C ILE A 61 -11.19 2.68 0.69
N THR A 62 -11.25 1.38 0.99
CA THR A 62 -12.29 0.50 0.46
C THR A 62 -13.65 0.80 1.07
N ALA A 63 -14.73 0.36 0.42
CA ALA A 63 -16.09 0.49 0.94
C ALA A 63 -16.27 -0.12 2.35
N ARG A 64 -15.41 -1.06 2.74
CA ARG A 64 -15.39 -1.70 4.07
C ARG A 64 -14.42 -1.03 5.06
N GLY A 65 -13.85 0.12 4.70
CA GLY A 65 -12.97 0.89 5.57
C GLY A 65 -11.52 0.40 5.66
N VAL A 66 -11.07 -0.48 4.76
CA VAL A 66 -9.64 -0.85 4.68
C VAL A 66 -8.87 0.22 3.91
N SER A 67 -7.86 0.81 4.54
CA SER A 67 -6.97 1.79 3.93
C SER A 67 -5.76 1.12 3.28
N PHE A 68 -5.43 1.61 2.09
CA PHE A 68 -4.18 1.33 1.40
C PHE A 68 -3.45 2.63 1.12
N PHE A 69 -2.16 2.66 1.44
CA PHE A 69 -1.36 3.87 1.37
C PHE A 69 0.02 3.60 0.77
N ALA A 70 0.45 4.44 -0.17
CA ALA A 70 1.78 4.40 -0.77
C ALA A 70 2.74 5.35 -0.04
N VAL A 71 3.93 4.88 0.29
CA VAL A 71 4.97 5.63 1.02
C VAL A 71 6.31 5.50 0.31
N GLY A 72 6.88 6.61 -0.14
CA GLY A 72 8.26 6.61 -0.63
C GLY A 72 9.29 6.59 0.50
N ALA A 73 10.53 6.23 0.18
CA ALA A 73 11.63 6.33 1.12
C ALA A 73 11.74 7.77 1.64
N ARG A 74 12.07 7.92 2.93
CA ARG A 74 12.17 9.20 3.65
C ARG A 74 10.84 9.95 3.88
N GLN A 75 9.70 9.46 3.39
CA GLN A 75 8.40 9.99 3.80
C GLN A 75 8.00 9.40 5.15
N SER A 76 7.46 10.25 6.04
CA SER A 76 6.99 9.80 7.34
C SER A 76 5.55 9.29 7.23
N PRO A 77 5.29 8.00 7.50
CA PRO A 77 3.92 7.46 7.50
C PRO A 77 3.08 7.98 8.68
N ARG A 78 3.68 8.72 9.63
CA ARG A 78 3.02 9.15 10.88
C ARG A 78 1.86 10.12 10.65
N GLY A 79 1.85 10.85 9.53
CA GLY A 79 0.76 11.78 9.17
C GLY A 79 -0.46 11.09 8.56
N PHE A 80 -0.33 9.84 8.13
CA PHE A 80 -1.38 9.11 7.42
C PHE A 80 -2.02 8.08 8.37
N LYS A 81 -2.89 8.58 9.24
CA LYS A 81 -3.73 7.74 10.10
C LYS A 81 -5.09 7.51 9.44
N LEU A 82 -5.50 6.25 9.40
CA LEU A 82 -6.92 5.90 9.32
C LEU A 82 -7.47 5.92 10.75
N ASP A 83 -7.92 7.09 11.21
CA ASP A 83 -8.40 7.34 12.57
C ASP A 83 -7.46 6.76 13.65
N GLU A 84 -7.94 5.79 14.43
CA GLU A 84 -7.20 5.14 15.53
C GLU A 84 -6.47 3.85 15.09
N VAL A 85 -6.66 3.40 13.85
CA VAL A 85 -6.10 2.14 13.36
C VAL A 85 -4.62 2.34 12.99
N ARG A 86 -3.73 1.79 13.81
CA ARG A 86 -2.30 1.75 13.50
C ARG A 86 -2.04 0.90 12.24
N PRO A 87 -0.97 1.22 11.48
CA PRO A 87 -0.46 0.34 10.43
C PRO A 87 -0.39 -1.12 10.89
N ASP A 88 -1.11 -2.03 10.21
CA ASP A 88 -1.18 -3.45 10.58
C ASP A 88 -0.58 -4.39 9.52
N VAL A 89 -0.23 -3.84 8.36
CA VAL A 89 0.56 -4.46 7.29
C VAL A 89 1.52 -3.42 6.70
N ILE A 90 2.77 -3.81 6.50
CA ILE A 90 3.77 -3.06 5.73
C ILE A 90 4.28 -3.99 4.63
N LEU A 91 4.24 -3.51 3.39
CA LEU A 91 4.74 -4.18 2.19
C LEU A 91 5.90 -3.40 1.61
N PRO A 92 7.14 -3.72 2.02
CA PRO A 92 8.32 -3.14 1.41
C PRO A 92 8.59 -3.79 0.05
N ASP A 93 8.97 -2.99 -0.93
CA ASP A 93 9.36 -3.45 -2.26
C ASP A 93 10.46 -2.55 -2.83
N ASP A 94 11.50 -3.19 -3.36
CA ASP A 94 12.56 -2.55 -4.16
C ASP A 94 13.15 -1.28 -3.52
N PHE A 95 13.64 -1.42 -2.28
CA PHE A 95 14.34 -0.34 -1.58
C PHE A 95 15.79 -0.19 -2.00
N ASP A 96 16.40 -1.28 -2.49
CA ASP A 96 17.80 -1.34 -2.83
C ASP A 96 18.04 -0.69 -4.19
N THR A 97 18.85 0.37 -4.23
CA THR A 97 19.34 0.91 -5.50
C THR A 97 20.72 0.33 -5.83
N ASP A 98 20.99 0.12 -7.12
CA ASP A 98 22.28 -0.42 -7.60
C ASP A 98 23.50 0.35 -7.04
N GLU A 99 23.37 1.67 -6.85
CA GLU A 99 24.40 2.52 -6.27
C GLU A 99 24.67 2.22 -4.78
N GLU A 100 23.61 1.98 -4.00
CA GLU A 100 23.71 1.63 -2.58
C GLU A 100 24.28 0.23 -2.38
N CYS A 101 23.88 -0.74 -3.21
CA CYS A 101 24.43 -2.09 -3.13
C CYS A 101 25.92 -2.16 -3.51
N ARG A 102 26.39 -1.25 -4.36
CA ARG A 102 27.79 -1.25 -4.86
C ARG A 102 28.74 -0.43 -4.00
N ASN A 103 28.24 0.45 -3.12
CA ASN A 103 29.07 1.20 -2.20
C ASN A 103 28.50 1.20 -0.78
N PRO A 104 29.01 0.31 0.11
CA PRO A 104 28.58 0.23 1.50
C PRO A 104 28.80 1.53 2.29
N GLU A 105 29.73 2.39 1.88
CA GLU A 105 29.99 3.68 2.55
C GLU A 105 28.81 4.65 2.40
N ILE A 106 28.05 4.58 1.30
CA ILE A 106 26.86 5.41 1.07
C ILE A 106 25.72 5.04 2.03
N ILE A 107 25.65 3.76 2.44
CA ILE A 107 24.68 3.27 3.42
C ILE A 107 25.08 3.73 4.84
N ALA A 108 26.39 3.76 5.13
CA ALA A 108 26.91 4.14 6.44
C ALA A 108 26.81 5.65 6.73
N ASP A 109 26.76 6.49 5.69
CA ASP A 109 26.70 7.95 5.80
C ASP A 109 25.24 8.50 5.76
N LYS A 110 24.25 7.62 5.84
CA LYS A 110 22.80 7.91 5.82
C LYS A 110 22.15 7.80 7.19
#